data_AF-A0A2U1JKR2-F1
#
_entry.id   AF-A0A2U1JKR2-F1
#
_cell.length_a   1.000
_cell.length_b   1.000
_cell.length_c   1.000
_cell.angle_alpha   90.00
_cell.angle_beta   90.00
_cell.angle_gamma   90.00
#
_symmetry.space_group_name_H-M   'P 1'
#
loop_
_entity.id
_entity.type
_entity.pdbx_description
1 polymer ?
#
loop_
_entity_poly.entity_id
_entity_poly.type
_entity_poly.pdbx_seq_one_letter_code
_entity_poly.pdbx_strand_id
1 'polypeptide(L)'
;MNTLQTRLYLMLSGIFFGFLLFNVFDVTILPIREIAFTTMEWMKYGALLYIGYILYEMRKARRPISDNGLTPFYSSLGLFIVISILLHVINGNFDDNLALIDMLLTFAFIAATAHIRWEASAIILFAQMSLFIVVLIFFHWMLSGMPMSDFQSVIRNPNILGVFLSCLLFFQLVAFGDANKWKKALYSIGILLALFMIYTSSARAVLLLLLTVIAAQIVLFFSKRVFYYLFYAVLAFNLLFLVLYSTLAKSSMFTRLNQWSVENFGKNLFSGRQDIWETAFYYGLERPLTGHKVGITPDEYIKGAHFVHVHNQYLQIFLESGFIGLACFILFLFGIWKVLQKNLDVKIVRWSACFFLGILIYQNLEISLFFNIQPIGLFHWLIVSLGISGVLFSASERKRHSSKNF
;
A
#
# COMPACT_ATOMS: atom_id res chain seq x y z
N MET A 1 20.94 13.26 20.60
CA MET A 1 20.81 11.91 21.18
C MET A 1 22.19 11.43 21.54
N ASN A 2 22.33 10.69 22.65
CA ASN A 2 23.60 10.03 22.95
C ASN A 2 23.88 8.98 21.86
N THR A 3 25.16 8.71 21.53
CA THR A 3 25.57 7.75 20.49
C THR A 3 24.92 6.37 20.67
N LEU A 4 24.72 5.95 21.93
CA LEU A 4 24.02 4.72 22.28
C LEU A 4 22.54 4.73 21.86
N GLN A 5 21.83 5.84 22.07
CA GLN A 5 20.41 5.96 21.70
C GLN A 5 20.22 5.89 20.19
N THR A 6 21.09 6.56 19.42
CA THR A 6 21.04 6.51 17.95
C THR A 6 21.32 5.10 17.43
N ARG A 7 22.29 4.38 18.02
CA ARG A 7 22.56 2.98 17.66
C ARG A 7 21.38 2.06 17.97
N LEU A 8 20.78 2.20 19.15
CA LEU A 8 19.61 1.42 19.55
C LEU A 8 18.42 1.67 18.63
N TYR A 9 18.14 2.93 18.32
CA TYR A 9 17.07 3.32 17.39
C TYR A 9 17.28 2.70 15.99
N LEU A 10 18.51 2.77 15.47
CA LEU A 10 18.84 2.20 14.17
C LEU A 10 18.68 0.67 14.16
N MET A 11 19.11 0.00 15.23
CA MET A 11 18.95 -1.45 15.40
C MET A 11 17.47 -1.83 15.43
N LEU A 12 16.64 -1.14 16.22
CA LEU A 12 15.21 -1.39 16.30
C LEU A 12 14.50 -1.13 14.97
N SER A 13 14.89 -0.07 14.25
CA SER A 13 14.37 0.21 12.90
C SER A 13 14.72 -0.92 11.93
N GLY A 14 15.97 -1.40 11.98
CA GLY A 14 16.43 -2.53 11.17
C GLY A 14 15.65 -3.82 11.46
N ILE A 15 15.41 -4.14 12.74
CA ILE A 15 14.62 -5.30 13.14
C ILE A 15 13.18 -5.17 12.64
N PHE A 16 12.55 -4.01 12.83
CA PHE A 16 11.20 -3.73 12.33
C PHE A 16 11.08 -3.96 10.82
N PHE A 17 12.00 -3.38 10.04
CA PHE A 17 11.98 -3.54 8.58
C PHE A 17 12.35 -4.95 8.14
N GLY A 18 13.23 -5.63 8.88
CA GLY A 18 13.55 -7.05 8.69
C GLY A 18 12.33 -7.94 8.85
N PHE A 19 11.51 -7.72 9.88
CA PHE A 19 10.23 -8.43 10.03
C PHE A 19 9.26 -8.11 8.90
N LEU A 20 9.16 -6.86 8.48
CA LEU A 20 8.30 -6.49 7.35
C LEU A 20 8.72 -7.21 6.06
N LEU A 21 10.02 -7.29 5.77
CA LEU A 21 10.57 -8.05 4.64
C LEU A 21 10.28 -9.55 4.77
N PHE A 22 10.42 -10.09 5.98
CA PHE A 22 10.16 -11.51 6.26
C PHE A 22 8.67 -11.87 6.12
N ASN A 23 7.75 -10.96 6.46
CA ASN A 23 6.31 -11.21 6.35
C ASN A 23 5.85 -11.52 4.92
N VAL A 24 6.59 -11.07 3.89
CA VAL A 24 6.26 -11.39 2.48
C VAL A 24 6.35 -12.89 2.19
N PHE A 25 7.08 -13.64 3.01
CA PHE A 25 7.14 -15.10 2.89
C PHE A 25 5.85 -15.80 3.36
N ASP A 26 4.84 -15.10 3.86
CA ASP A 26 3.51 -15.66 4.14
C ASP A 26 2.85 -16.24 2.86
N VAL A 27 3.23 -15.74 1.68
CA VAL A 27 2.75 -16.26 0.40
C VAL A 27 3.59 -17.42 -0.16
N THR A 28 4.48 -18.00 0.67
CA THR A 28 5.36 -19.11 0.29
C THR A 28 4.91 -20.45 0.92
N ILE A 29 5.77 -21.47 0.86
CA ILE A 29 5.46 -22.83 1.34
C ILE A 29 5.67 -22.96 2.86
N LEU A 30 5.01 -23.96 3.47
CA LEU A 30 5.23 -24.34 4.87
C LEU A 30 6.67 -24.89 5.09
N PRO A 31 7.28 -24.67 6.27
CA PRO A 31 6.74 -23.99 7.46
C PRO A 31 7.00 -22.48 7.50
N ILE A 32 7.75 -21.93 6.53
CA ILE A 32 8.15 -20.51 6.52
C ILE A 32 6.93 -19.60 6.55
N ARG A 33 5.87 -19.99 5.84
CA ARG A 33 4.59 -19.29 5.81
C ARG A 33 4.00 -19.04 7.22
N GLU A 34 3.92 -20.05 8.08
CA GLU A 34 3.33 -19.89 9.43
C GLU A 34 4.15 -18.94 10.31
N ILE A 35 5.47 -19.00 10.20
CA ILE A 35 6.36 -18.10 10.93
C ILE A 35 6.17 -16.65 10.43
N ALA A 36 6.11 -16.45 9.11
CA ALA A 36 5.89 -15.15 8.49
C ALA A 36 4.51 -14.56 8.82
N PHE A 37 3.47 -15.38 8.84
CA PHE A 37 2.14 -15.01 9.31
C PHE A 37 2.18 -14.57 10.77
N THR A 38 2.84 -15.35 11.63
CA THR A 38 2.97 -15.05 13.06
C THR A 38 3.70 -13.74 13.30
N THR A 39 4.82 -13.49 12.61
CA THR A 39 5.57 -12.22 12.75
C THR A 39 4.76 -11.01 12.27
N MET A 40 3.89 -11.20 11.27
CA MET A 40 2.96 -10.17 10.80
C MET A 40 1.93 -9.80 11.87
N GLU A 41 1.33 -10.79 12.53
CA GLU A 41 0.43 -10.58 13.67
C GLU A 41 1.13 -9.83 14.82
N TRP A 42 2.33 -10.27 15.21
CA TRP A 42 3.11 -9.59 16.26
C TRP A 42 3.43 -8.14 15.93
N MET A 43 3.71 -7.83 14.66
CA MET A 43 3.97 -6.46 14.23
C MET A 43 2.72 -5.58 14.35
N LYS A 44 1.55 -6.13 14.02
CA LYS A 44 0.23 -5.48 14.19
C LYS A 44 -0.08 -5.22 15.67
N TYR A 45 0.11 -6.21 16.54
CA TYR A 45 -0.04 -6.04 18.00
C TYR A 45 0.95 -5.04 18.58
N GLY A 46 2.21 -5.08 18.15
CA GLY A 46 3.24 -4.12 18.54
C GLY A 46 2.87 -2.68 18.17
N ALA A 47 2.27 -2.48 16.99
CA ALA A 47 1.77 -1.18 16.58
C ALA A 47 0.61 -0.67 17.47
N LEU A 48 -0.31 -1.56 17.85
CA LEU A 48 -1.39 -1.23 18.78
C LEU A 48 -0.84 -0.77 20.15
N LEU A 49 0.12 -1.50 20.71
CA LEU A 49 0.79 -1.13 21.95
C LEU A 49 1.51 0.22 21.83
N TYR A 50 2.16 0.49 20.69
CA TYR A 50 2.84 1.75 20.43
C TYR A 50 1.87 2.94 20.36
N ILE A 51 0.68 2.77 19.77
CA ILE A 51 -0.37 3.79 19.83
C ILE A 51 -0.81 4.05 21.28
N GLY A 52 -1.01 3.00 22.07
CA GLY A 52 -1.33 3.14 23.49
C GLY A 52 -0.29 3.96 24.24
N TYR A 53 1.00 3.71 23.97
CA TYR A 53 2.12 4.49 24.51
C TYR A 53 2.09 5.96 24.06
N ILE A 54 1.87 6.23 22.78
CA ILE A 54 1.73 7.60 22.26
C ILE A 54 0.61 8.34 22.99
N LEU A 55 -0.58 7.75 23.07
CA LEU A 55 -1.73 8.37 23.72
C LEU A 55 -1.45 8.67 25.20
N TYR A 56 -0.75 7.77 25.89
CA TYR A 56 -0.29 7.97 27.26
C TYR A 56 0.66 9.17 27.37
N GLU A 57 1.71 9.24 26.54
CA GLU A 57 2.68 10.35 26.54
C GLU A 57 2.01 11.69 26.19
N MET A 58 1.07 11.70 25.23
CA MET A 58 0.32 12.90 24.87
C MET A 58 -0.54 13.41 26.03
N ARG A 59 -1.23 12.50 26.74
CA ARG A 59 -2.02 12.83 27.94
C ARG A 59 -1.13 13.39 29.04
N LYS A 60 0.02 12.76 29.31
CA LYS A 60 1.01 13.21 30.30
C LYS A 60 1.56 14.60 29.97
N ALA A 61 1.87 14.85 28.70
CA ALA A 61 2.42 16.13 28.25
C ALA A 61 1.38 17.27 28.16
N ARG A 62 0.08 17.00 28.39
CA ARG A 62 -1.04 17.94 28.16
C ARG A 62 -1.01 18.60 26.77
N ARG A 63 -0.42 17.93 25.78
CA ARG A 63 -0.32 18.46 24.42
C ARG A 63 -1.64 18.20 23.71
N PRO A 64 -2.36 19.24 23.24
CA PRO A 64 -3.53 18.99 22.42
C PRO A 64 -3.12 18.24 21.16
N ILE A 65 -3.93 17.26 20.74
CA ILE A 65 -3.80 16.50 19.48
C ILE A 65 -3.88 17.44 18.24
N SER A 66 -4.29 18.69 18.46
CA SER A 66 -4.49 19.75 17.48
C SER A 66 -3.19 20.29 16.87
N ASP A 67 -2.38 19.45 16.22
CA ASP A 67 -1.55 19.94 15.12
C ASP A 67 -2.44 19.90 13.87
N ASN A 68 -3.01 21.06 13.50
CA ASN A 68 -3.95 21.26 12.37
C ASN A 68 -3.44 20.67 11.02
N GLY A 69 -2.17 20.28 10.97
CA GLY A 69 -1.53 19.49 9.93
C GLY A 69 -2.21 18.15 9.65
N LEU A 70 -2.55 17.36 10.68
CA LEU A 70 -2.95 15.95 10.52
C LEU A 70 -4.45 15.69 10.73
N THR A 71 -5.24 16.71 11.12
CA THR A 71 -6.68 16.56 11.37
C THR A 71 -7.44 15.83 10.26
N PRO A 72 -7.22 16.11 8.95
CA PRO A 72 -7.93 15.40 7.88
C PRO A 72 -7.68 13.89 7.88
N PHE A 73 -6.45 13.46 8.21
CA PHE A 73 -6.09 12.04 8.27
C PHE A 73 -6.74 11.34 9.47
N TYR A 74 -6.62 11.89 10.68
CA TYR A 74 -7.19 11.27 11.87
C TYR A 74 -8.72 11.28 11.91
N SER A 75 -9.34 12.37 11.47
CA SER A 75 -10.81 12.46 11.42
C SER A 75 -11.40 11.45 10.44
N SER A 76 -10.81 11.31 9.26
CA SER A 76 -11.28 10.34 8.26
C SER A 76 -10.95 8.89 8.63
N LEU A 77 -9.77 8.63 9.22
CA LEU A 77 -9.43 7.31 9.76
C LEU A 77 -10.37 6.90 10.90
N GLY A 78 -10.62 7.80 11.85
CA GLY A 78 -11.53 7.57 12.96
C GLY A 78 -12.97 7.36 12.50
N LEU A 79 -13.43 8.17 11.54
CA LEU A 79 -14.73 7.97 10.91
C LEU A 79 -14.82 6.59 10.25
N PHE A 80 -13.80 6.17 9.50
CA PHE A 80 -13.81 4.88 8.82
C PHE A 80 -13.83 3.72 9.84
N ILE A 81 -13.01 3.77 10.89
CA ILE A 81 -13.02 2.79 11.99
C ILE A 81 -14.42 2.68 12.63
N VAL A 82 -15.00 3.81 13.03
CA VAL A 82 -16.29 3.84 13.72
C VAL A 82 -17.39 3.26 12.82
N ILE A 83 -17.42 3.68 11.56
CA ILE A 83 -18.40 3.17 10.59
C ILE A 83 -18.21 1.68 10.33
N SER A 84 -16.99 1.19 10.16
CA SER A 84 -16.74 -0.24 9.98
C SER A 84 -17.22 -1.08 11.16
N ILE A 85 -16.98 -0.63 12.39
CA ILE A 85 -17.48 -1.31 13.60
C ILE A 85 -19.01 -1.27 13.65
N LEU A 86 -19.63 -0.12 13.38
CA LEU A 86 -21.08 0.03 13.38
C LEU A 86 -21.75 -0.87 12.34
N LEU A 87 -21.22 -0.90 11.11
CA LEU A 87 -21.75 -1.75 10.04
C LEU A 87 -21.62 -3.24 10.39
N HIS A 88 -20.49 -3.64 11.00
CA HIS A 88 -20.30 -5.01 11.49
C HIS A 88 -21.35 -5.42 12.52
N VAL A 89 -21.65 -4.53 13.47
CA VAL A 89 -22.68 -4.74 14.51
C VAL A 89 -24.09 -4.75 13.91
N ILE A 90 -24.41 -3.79 13.03
CA ILE A 90 -25.73 -3.67 12.38
C ILE A 90 -26.05 -4.91 11.53
N ASN A 91 -25.06 -5.43 10.80
CA ASN A 91 -25.23 -6.60 9.95
C ASN A 91 -25.22 -7.92 10.74
N GLY A 92 -24.87 -7.89 12.04
CA GLY A 92 -24.85 -9.08 12.90
C GLY A 92 -23.71 -10.05 12.61
N ASN A 93 -22.59 -9.58 12.06
CA ASN A 93 -21.49 -10.41 11.54
C ASN A 93 -20.55 -10.95 12.64
N PHE A 94 -21.08 -11.31 13.81
CA PHE A 94 -20.26 -11.69 14.97
C PHE A 94 -19.44 -12.97 14.76
N ASP A 95 -19.79 -13.78 13.76
CA ASP A 95 -19.03 -14.98 13.39
C ASP A 95 -17.71 -14.63 12.67
N ASP A 96 -17.60 -13.43 12.07
CA ASP A 96 -16.46 -12.97 11.27
C ASP A 96 -15.61 -11.88 11.97
N ASN A 97 -15.55 -11.90 13.31
CA ASN A 97 -14.84 -10.88 14.09
C ASN A 97 -13.34 -10.77 13.74
N LEU A 98 -12.72 -11.86 13.27
CA LEU A 98 -11.29 -11.89 12.93
C LEU A 98 -10.93 -10.93 11.81
N ALA A 99 -11.75 -10.84 10.76
CA ALA A 99 -11.49 -9.94 9.63
C ALA A 99 -11.60 -8.46 10.04
N LEU A 100 -12.57 -8.12 10.90
CA LEU A 100 -12.68 -6.78 11.48
C LEU A 100 -11.49 -6.46 12.38
N ILE A 101 -11.11 -7.37 13.29
CA ILE A 101 -9.96 -7.19 14.18
C ILE A 101 -8.69 -6.96 13.36
N ASP A 102 -8.46 -7.74 12.32
CA ASP A 102 -7.32 -7.59 11.42
C ASP A 102 -7.28 -6.22 10.73
N MET A 103 -8.42 -5.75 10.23
CA MET A 103 -8.54 -4.41 9.66
C MET A 103 -8.25 -3.31 10.70
N LEU A 104 -8.77 -3.45 11.93
CA LEU A 104 -8.49 -2.51 13.03
C LEU A 104 -7.01 -2.50 13.43
N LEU A 105 -6.37 -3.66 13.46
CA LEU A 105 -4.94 -3.78 13.70
C LEU A 105 -4.11 -3.15 12.58
N THR A 106 -4.56 -3.26 11.33
CA THR A 106 -3.95 -2.57 10.19
C THR A 106 -4.08 -1.05 10.34
N PHE A 107 -5.22 -0.53 10.79
CA PHE A 107 -5.34 0.89 11.12
C PHE A 107 -4.41 1.33 12.25
N ALA A 108 -4.23 0.48 13.27
CA ALA A 108 -3.26 0.72 14.32
C ALA A 108 -1.83 0.76 13.76
N PHE A 109 -1.47 -0.14 12.84
CA PHE A 109 -0.19 -0.09 12.14
C PHE A 109 0.02 1.22 11.38
N ILE A 110 -0.98 1.68 10.64
CA ILE A 110 -0.93 2.94 9.87
C ILE A 110 -0.69 4.13 10.81
N ALA A 111 -1.50 4.27 11.86
CA ALA A 111 -1.38 5.39 12.79
C ALA A 111 -0.08 5.34 13.63
N ALA A 112 0.38 4.15 14.03
CA ALA A 112 1.65 3.95 14.73
C ALA A 112 2.83 4.42 13.86
N THR A 113 2.95 3.89 12.65
CA THR A 113 4.07 4.18 11.74
C THR A 113 4.08 5.64 11.27
N ALA A 114 2.92 6.30 11.20
CA ALA A 114 2.80 7.73 10.91
C ALA A 114 3.33 8.62 12.05
N HIS A 115 3.46 8.10 13.27
CA HIS A 115 3.97 8.83 14.45
C HIS A 115 5.41 8.48 14.83
N ILE A 116 5.99 7.45 14.24
CA ILE A 116 7.42 7.20 14.39
C ILE A 116 8.18 8.32 13.66
N ARG A 117 9.11 8.99 14.36
CA ARG A 117 10.04 9.92 13.72
C ARG A 117 11.12 9.09 13.02
N TRP A 118 11.03 9.01 11.70
CA TRP A 118 11.99 8.27 10.88
C TRP A 118 13.23 9.11 10.60
N GLU A 119 14.36 8.77 11.22
CA GLU A 119 15.63 9.43 10.93
C GLU A 119 16.16 9.03 9.55
N ALA A 120 16.93 9.91 8.90
CA ALA A 120 17.55 9.62 7.61
C ALA A 120 18.43 8.36 7.64
N SER A 121 19.05 8.06 8.79
CA SER A 121 19.84 6.85 9.04
C SER A 121 19.01 5.57 8.89
N ALA A 122 17.77 5.55 9.40
CA ALA A 122 16.85 4.42 9.26
C ALA A 122 16.41 4.24 7.80
N ILE A 123 16.11 5.33 7.08
CA ILE A 123 15.73 5.25 5.66
C ILE A 123 16.89 4.72 4.80
N ILE A 124 18.13 5.13 5.09
CA ILE A 124 19.33 4.60 4.43
C ILE A 124 19.48 3.09 4.73
N LEU A 125 19.25 2.67 5.97
CA LEU A 125 19.26 1.26 6.35
C LEU A 125 18.19 0.47 5.57
N PHE A 126 16.97 0.99 5.45
CA PHE A 126 15.90 0.34 4.68
C PHE A 126 16.27 0.20 3.21
N ALA A 127 16.89 1.23 2.62
CA ALA A 127 17.38 1.17 1.25
C ALA A 127 18.50 0.13 1.06
N GLN A 128 19.39 -0.02 2.04
CA GLN A 128 20.45 -1.05 2.00
C GLN A 128 19.88 -2.46 2.12
N MET A 129 18.93 -2.68 3.04
CA MET A 129 18.24 -3.96 3.18
C MET A 129 17.42 -4.28 1.92
N SER A 130 16.74 -3.28 1.36
CA SER A 130 16.00 -3.40 0.09
C SER A 130 16.92 -3.80 -1.06
N LEU A 131 18.09 -3.13 -1.21
CA LEU A 131 19.09 -3.48 -2.21
C LEU A 131 19.57 -4.92 -2.04
N PHE A 132 19.89 -5.33 -0.82
CA PHE A 132 20.32 -6.70 -0.51
C PHE A 132 19.27 -7.73 -0.95
N ILE A 133 18.00 -7.49 -0.63
CA ILE A 133 16.90 -8.39 -1.00
C ILE A 133 16.67 -8.42 -2.51
N VAL A 134 16.71 -7.28 -3.20
CA VAL A 134 16.59 -7.22 -4.67
C VAL A 134 17.71 -8.03 -5.33
N VAL A 135 18.95 -7.87 -4.86
CA VAL A 135 20.10 -8.61 -5.35
C VAL A 135 19.94 -10.12 -5.10
N LEU A 136 19.50 -10.52 -3.90
CA LEU A 136 19.24 -11.93 -3.56
C LEU A 136 18.18 -12.55 -4.48
N ILE A 137 17.05 -11.86 -4.69
CA ILE A 137 15.97 -12.32 -5.57
C ILE A 137 16.48 -12.45 -7.02
N PHE A 138 17.25 -11.47 -7.49
CA PHE A 138 17.84 -11.50 -8.83
C PHE A 138 18.78 -12.69 -9.01
N PHE A 139 19.68 -12.95 -8.04
CA PHE A 139 20.56 -14.12 -8.08
C PHE A 139 19.77 -15.44 -8.03
N HIS A 140 18.74 -15.54 -7.19
CA HIS A 140 17.90 -16.74 -7.18
C HIS A 140 17.21 -16.97 -8.53
N TRP A 141 16.69 -15.91 -9.17
CA TRP A 141 16.11 -16.00 -10.51
C TRP A 141 17.14 -16.45 -11.56
N MET A 142 18.37 -15.94 -11.49
CA MET A 142 19.47 -16.41 -12.34
C MET A 142 19.76 -17.90 -12.14
N LEU A 143 19.86 -18.36 -10.89
CA LEU A 143 20.08 -19.77 -10.54
C LEU A 143 18.93 -20.67 -10.95
N SER A 144 17.72 -20.11 -11.04
CA SER A 144 16.52 -20.81 -11.52
C SER A 144 16.47 -20.92 -13.05
N GLY A 145 17.51 -20.51 -13.77
CA GLY A 145 17.59 -20.60 -15.23
C GLY A 145 17.00 -19.40 -15.98
N MET A 146 16.76 -18.28 -15.29
CA MET A 146 16.21 -17.05 -15.87
C MET A 146 14.90 -17.26 -16.65
N PRO A 147 13.89 -17.96 -16.10
CA PRO A 147 12.65 -18.22 -16.81
C PRO A 147 11.94 -16.89 -17.10
N MET A 148 11.66 -16.66 -18.38
CA MET A 148 10.90 -15.50 -18.88
C MET A 148 9.40 -15.83 -19.00
N SER A 149 9.07 -17.08 -19.31
CA SER A 149 7.72 -17.66 -19.20
C SER A 149 7.60 -18.39 -17.87
N ASP A 150 6.43 -18.32 -17.22
CA ASP A 150 6.16 -18.97 -15.93
C ASP A 150 7.16 -18.62 -14.83
N PHE A 151 7.45 -17.32 -14.71
CA PHE A 151 8.40 -16.72 -13.78
C PHE A 151 8.48 -17.48 -12.43
N GLN A 152 9.64 -18.09 -12.16
CA GLN A 152 9.94 -18.76 -10.89
C GLN A 152 11.01 -17.98 -10.14
N SER A 153 10.68 -17.60 -8.90
CA SER A 153 11.65 -17.11 -7.93
C SER A 153 11.24 -17.58 -6.53
N VAL A 154 11.94 -17.10 -5.50
CA VAL A 154 11.55 -17.24 -4.10
C VAL A 154 10.06 -16.93 -3.89
N ILE A 155 9.55 -15.89 -4.55
CA ILE A 155 8.12 -15.59 -4.62
C ILE A 155 7.60 -16.11 -5.97
N ARG A 156 6.72 -17.11 -5.92
CA ARG A 156 6.17 -17.76 -7.12
C ARG A 156 5.11 -16.93 -7.84
N ASN A 157 4.36 -16.12 -7.09
CA ASN A 157 3.35 -15.27 -7.70
C ASN A 157 4.01 -14.02 -8.31
N PRO A 158 4.00 -13.85 -9.65
CA PRO A 158 4.67 -12.75 -10.31
C PRO A 158 4.10 -11.37 -9.94
N ASN A 159 2.78 -11.28 -9.68
CA ASN A 159 2.16 -10.02 -9.27
C ASN A 159 2.64 -9.61 -7.88
N ILE A 160 2.71 -10.56 -6.94
CA ILE A 160 3.18 -10.32 -5.57
C ILE A 160 4.66 -9.92 -5.59
N LEU A 161 5.48 -10.61 -6.39
CA LEU A 161 6.88 -10.21 -6.54
C LEU A 161 7.00 -8.79 -7.11
N GLY A 162 6.29 -8.52 -8.21
CA GLY A 162 6.37 -7.21 -8.87
C GLY A 162 6.02 -6.07 -7.91
N VAL A 163 4.91 -6.20 -7.18
CA VAL A 163 4.50 -5.15 -6.23
C VAL A 163 5.46 -5.06 -5.04
N PHE A 164 6.00 -6.19 -4.56
CA PHE A 164 7.03 -6.19 -3.53
C PHE A 164 8.29 -5.44 -3.97
N LEU A 165 8.82 -5.74 -5.15
CA LEU A 165 9.96 -5.03 -5.73
C LEU A 165 9.68 -3.54 -5.92
N SER A 166 8.44 -3.17 -6.27
CA SER A 166 8.04 -1.75 -6.36
C SER A 166 8.08 -1.06 -4.99
N CYS A 167 7.72 -1.77 -3.91
CA CYS A 167 7.84 -1.26 -2.56
C CYS A 167 9.31 -1.10 -2.14
N LEU A 168 10.18 -2.05 -2.51
CA LEU A 168 11.62 -1.95 -2.25
C LEU A 168 12.28 -0.81 -3.05
N LEU A 169 11.79 -0.56 -4.26
CA LEU A 169 12.23 0.53 -5.12
C LEU A 169 12.00 1.90 -4.47
N PHE A 170 10.89 2.09 -3.75
CA PHE A 170 10.60 3.33 -3.02
C PHE A 170 11.75 3.73 -2.08
N PHE A 171 12.24 2.82 -1.24
CA PHE A 171 13.30 3.12 -0.27
C PHE A 171 14.61 3.51 -0.96
N GLN A 172 14.95 2.83 -2.05
CA GLN A 172 16.14 3.16 -2.85
C GLN A 172 16.02 4.56 -3.47
N LEU A 173 14.86 4.91 -4.04
CA LEU A 173 14.60 6.23 -4.64
C LEU A 173 14.67 7.38 -3.62
N VAL A 174 14.15 7.16 -2.41
CA VAL A 174 14.22 8.16 -1.33
C VAL A 174 15.68 8.34 -0.88
N ALA A 175 16.39 7.26 -0.59
CA ALA A 175 17.78 7.32 -0.10
C ALA A 175 18.79 7.81 -1.16
N PHE A 176 18.50 7.62 -2.45
CA PHE A 176 19.35 8.05 -3.56
C PHE A 176 19.73 9.53 -3.47
N GLY A 177 18.79 10.37 -3.05
CA GLY A 177 18.98 11.81 -2.98
C GLY A 177 20.02 12.26 -1.95
N ASP A 178 20.25 11.50 -0.89
CA ASP A 178 21.10 11.87 0.25
C ASP A 178 22.37 11.00 0.33
N ALA A 179 22.54 10.09 -0.62
CA ALA A 179 23.66 9.17 -0.72
C ALA A 179 24.94 9.81 -1.27
N ASN A 180 26.10 9.31 -0.82
CA ASN A 180 27.39 9.61 -1.43
C ASN A 180 27.53 8.94 -2.82
N LYS A 181 28.57 9.30 -3.59
CA LYS A 181 28.75 8.81 -4.98
C LYS A 181 28.74 7.27 -5.08
N TRP A 182 29.37 6.58 -4.14
CA TRP A 182 29.41 5.11 -4.10
C TRP A 182 28.03 4.50 -3.83
N LYS A 183 27.33 4.97 -2.79
CA LYS A 183 25.98 4.49 -2.46
C LYS A 183 24.99 4.82 -3.57
N LYS A 184 25.13 5.96 -4.26
CA LYS A 184 24.33 6.29 -5.45
C LYS A 184 24.53 5.25 -6.55
N ALA A 185 25.77 4.87 -6.86
CA ALA A 185 26.02 3.82 -7.85
C ALA A 185 25.37 2.48 -7.46
N LEU A 186 25.50 2.07 -6.19
CA LEU A 186 24.85 0.86 -5.67
C LEU A 186 23.32 0.91 -5.76
N TYR A 187 22.71 2.04 -5.38
CA TYR A 187 21.27 2.22 -5.51
C TYR A 187 20.81 2.28 -6.97
N SER A 188 21.59 2.86 -7.89
CA SER A 188 21.29 2.79 -9.33
C SER A 188 21.25 1.35 -9.82
N ILE A 189 22.21 0.52 -9.41
CA ILE A 189 22.22 -0.91 -9.75
C ILE A 189 20.97 -1.59 -9.19
N GLY A 190 20.65 -1.39 -7.91
CA GLY A 190 19.45 -1.97 -7.30
C GLY A 190 18.14 -1.51 -7.95
N ILE A 191 18.04 -0.24 -8.35
CA ILE A 191 16.90 0.30 -9.09
C ILE A 191 16.78 -0.40 -10.45
N LEU A 192 17.87 -0.51 -11.20
CA LEU A 192 17.87 -1.17 -12.51
C LEU A 192 17.50 -2.65 -12.40
N LEU A 193 18.04 -3.36 -11.41
CA LEU A 193 17.70 -4.76 -11.15
C LEU A 193 16.22 -4.91 -10.75
N ALA A 194 15.70 -4.05 -9.88
CA ALA A 194 14.29 -4.08 -9.49
C ALA A 194 13.38 -3.82 -10.70
N LEU A 195 13.67 -2.82 -11.52
CA LEU A 195 12.90 -2.51 -12.73
C LEU A 195 12.95 -3.66 -13.75
N PHE A 196 14.14 -4.24 -13.95
CA PHE A 196 14.31 -5.40 -14.81
C PHE A 196 13.48 -6.59 -14.31
N MET A 197 13.54 -6.89 -13.02
CA MET A 197 12.77 -7.99 -12.42
C MET A 197 11.25 -7.75 -12.44
N ILE A 198 10.80 -6.50 -12.26
CA ILE A 198 9.39 -6.14 -12.42
C ILE A 198 8.95 -6.36 -13.88
N TYR A 199 9.78 -5.97 -14.84
CA TYR A 199 9.50 -6.22 -16.26
C TYR A 199 9.41 -7.71 -16.57
N THR A 200 10.38 -8.52 -16.11
CA THR A 200 10.39 -9.98 -16.35
C THR A 200 9.24 -10.69 -15.65
N SER A 201 8.79 -10.22 -14.48
CA SER A 201 7.59 -10.75 -13.82
C SER A 201 6.30 -10.59 -14.65
N SER A 202 6.30 -9.71 -15.65
CA SER A 202 5.14 -9.43 -16.51
C SER A 202 3.88 -9.00 -15.72
N ALA A 203 4.08 -8.39 -14.53
CA ALA A 203 3.02 -7.89 -13.65
C ALA A 203 2.50 -6.52 -14.14
N ARG A 204 1.55 -6.54 -15.08
CA ARG A 204 1.02 -5.33 -15.75
C ARG A 204 0.48 -4.26 -14.79
N ALA A 205 -0.18 -4.67 -13.70
CA ALA A 205 -0.70 -3.75 -12.70
C ALA A 205 0.42 -2.94 -12.01
N VAL A 206 1.58 -3.57 -11.79
CA VAL A 206 2.75 -2.94 -11.18
C VAL A 206 3.41 -1.97 -12.16
N LEU A 207 3.49 -2.31 -13.45
CA LEU A 207 3.97 -1.39 -14.48
C LEU A 207 3.09 -0.14 -14.56
N LEU A 208 1.76 -0.30 -14.46
CA LEU A 208 0.82 0.83 -14.42
C LEU A 208 0.99 1.68 -13.14
N LEU A 209 1.24 1.05 -11.99
CA LEU A 209 1.63 1.75 -10.76
C LEU A 209 2.88 2.59 -10.99
N LEU A 210 3.96 2.02 -11.53
CA LEU A 210 5.22 2.74 -11.75
C LEU A 210 5.08 3.86 -12.78
N LEU A 211 4.31 3.64 -13.86
CA LEU A 211 3.98 4.67 -14.84
C LEU A 211 3.26 5.84 -14.17
N THR A 212 2.30 5.55 -13.28
CA THR A 212 1.59 6.57 -12.51
C THR A 212 2.54 7.34 -11.58
N VAL A 213 3.48 6.65 -10.91
CA VAL A 213 4.49 7.29 -10.07
C VAL A 213 5.36 8.25 -10.89
N ILE A 214 5.84 7.83 -12.05
CA ILE A 214 6.66 8.65 -12.94
C ILE A 214 5.86 9.85 -13.47
N ALA A 215 4.65 9.62 -13.97
CA ALA A 215 3.76 10.67 -14.46
C ALA A 215 3.46 11.70 -13.35
N ALA A 216 3.18 11.24 -12.14
CA ALA A 216 2.91 12.09 -10.99
C ALA A 216 4.13 12.93 -10.59
N GLN A 217 5.35 12.37 -10.66
CA GLN A 217 6.59 13.13 -10.45
C GLN A 217 6.80 14.20 -11.52
N ILE A 218 6.54 13.87 -12.80
CA ILE A 218 6.64 14.84 -13.90
C ILE A 218 5.65 15.98 -13.69
N VAL A 219 4.38 15.68 -13.40
CA VAL A 219 3.36 16.70 -13.12
C VAL A 219 3.74 17.56 -11.93
N LEU A 220 4.26 16.96 -10.85
CA LEU A 220 4.70 17.70 -9.67
C LEU A 220 5.87 18.64 -9.98
N PHE A 221 6.79 18.22 -10.83
CA PHE A 221 7.91 19.04 -11.29
C PHE A 221 7.42 20.30 -12.01
N PHE A 222 6.37 20.18 -12.84
CA PHE A 222 5.81 21.33 -13.57
C PHE A 222 4.83 22.17 -12.76
N SER A 223 3.96 21.56 -11.94
CA SER A 223 2.93 22.28 -11.20
C SER A 223 2.40 21.53 -10.00
N LYS A 224 2.68 22.05 -8.80
CA LYS A 224 2.05 21.61 -7.53
C LYS A 224 0.52 21.74 -7.57
N ARG A 225 -0.02 22.73 -8.30
CA ARG A 225 -1.47 22.93 -8.44
C ARG A 225 -2.11 21.83 -9.27
N VAL A 226 -1.51 21.43 -10.40
CA VAL A 226 -2.01 20.31 -11.20
C VAL A 226 -1.85 18.99 -10.46
N PHE A 227 -0.72 18.82 -9.75
CA PHE A 227 -0.48 17.65 -8.92
C PHE A 227 -1.61 17.41 -7.91
N TYR A 228 -2.11 18.46 -7.24
CA TYR A 228 -3.25 18.38 -6.33
C TYR A 228 -4.49 17.73 -6.97
N TYR A 229 -4.77 18.03 -8.23
CA TYR A 229 -5.93 17.50 -8.94
C TYR A 229 -5.76 16.06 -9.45
N LEU A 230 -4.52 15.53 -9.48
CA LEU A 230 -4.28 14.15 -9.91
C LEU A 230 -5.00 13.12 -9.04
N PHE A 231 -5.22 13.39 -7.76
CA PHE A 231 -6.00 12.49 -6.91
C PHE A 231 -7.42 12.28 -7.43
N TYR A 232 -8.12 13.35 -7.81
CA TYR A 232 -9.47 13.23 -8.37
C TYR A 232 -9.44 12.58 -9.75
N ALA A 233 -8.42 12.87 -10.56
CA ALA A 233 -8.24 12.21 -11.85
C ALA A 233 -8.03 10.69 -11.70
N VAL A 234 -7.23 10.26 -10.72
CA VAL A 234 -7.00 8.84 -10.39
C VAL A 234 -8.30 8.19 -9.89
N LEU A 235 -9.04 8.82 -8.99
CA LEU A 235 -10.32 8.27 -8.52
C LEU A 235 -11.35 8.16 -9.65
N ALA A 236 -11.44 9.18 -10.51
CA ALA A 236 -12.31 9.15 -11.69
C ALA A 236 -11.89 8.06 -12.67
N PHE A 237 -10.58 7.91 -12.90
CA PHE A 237 -10.04 6.81 -13.70
C PHE A 237 -10.40 5.45 -13.11
N ASN A 238 -10.28 5.24 -11.80
CA ASN A 238 -10.60 3.97 -11.15
C ASN A 238 -12.07 3.58 -11.37
N LEU A 239 -12.99 4.53 -11.16
CA LEU A 239 -14.41 4.31 -11.41
C LEU A 239 -14.70 4.04 -12.89
N LEU A 240 -14.13 4.86 -13.77
CA LEU A 240 -14.30 4.71 -15.21
C LEU A 240 -13.73 3.38 -15.70
N PHE A 241 -12.58 2.96 -15.18
CA PHE A 241 -11.93 1.70 -15.51
C PHE A 241 -12.81 0.51 -15.13
N LEU A 242 -13.40 0.50 -13.94
CA LEU A 242 -14.33 -0.54 -13.52
C LEU A 242 -15.50 -0.67 -14.51
N VAL A 243 -16.15 0.45 -14.84
CA VAL A 243 -17.30 0.45 -15.76
C VAL A 243 -16.89 0.06 -17.18
N LEU A 244 -15.86 0.71 -17.74
CA LEU A 244 -15.41 0.46 -19.10
C LEU A 244 -14.91 -0.99 -19.26
N TYR A 245 -14.14 -1.51 -18.32
CA TYR A 245 -13.64 -2.88 -18.40
C TYR A 245 -14.79 -3.91 -18.42
N SER A 246 -15.78 -3.76 -17.53
CA SER A 246 -16.96 -4.65 -17.51
C SER A 246 -17.87 -4.51 -18.74
N THR A 247 -18.02 -3.30 -19.29
CA THR A 247 -18.81 -3.09 -20.52
C THR A 247 -18.10 -3.61 -21.77
N LEU A 248 -16.79 -3.37 -21.89
CA LEU A 248 -15.97 -3.89 -22.99
C LEU A 248 -15.97 -5.41 -23.01
N ALA A 249 -15.99 -6.04 -21.84
CA ALA A 249 -16.09 -7.49 -21.70
C ALA A 249 -17.33 -8.10 -22.36
N LYS A 250 -18.45 -7.35 -22.43
CA LYS A 250 -19.71 -7.80 -23.03
C LYS A 250 -19.90 -7.36 -24.48
N SER A 251 -19.00 -6.51 -24.97
CA SER A 251 -19.11 -5.94 -26.31
C SER A 251 -18.69 -6.94 -27.38
N SER A 252 -19.14 -6.73 -28.62
CA SER A 252 -18.65 -7.47 -29.78
C SER A 252 -17.13 -7.29 -30.03
N MET A 253 -16.50 -6.32 -29.36
CA MET A 253 -15.06 -6.10 -29.42
C MET A 253 -14.25 -7.02 -28.49
N PHE A 254 -14.90 -7.76 -27.57
CA PHE A 254 -14.23 -8.62 -26.59
C PHE A 254 -13.18 -9.54 -27.24
N THR A 255 -13.60 -10.37 -28.20
CA THR A 255 -12.73 -11.34 -28.85
C THR A 255 -11.60 -10.67 -29.62
N ARG A 256 -11.90 -9.55 -30.31
CA ARG A 256 -10.90 -8.79 -31.08
C ARG A 256 -9.82 -8.19 -30.18
N LEU A 257 -10.22 -7.52 -29.09
CA LEU A 257 -9.28 -6.92 -28.15
C LEU A 257 -8.48 -7.97 -27.39
N ASN A 258 -9.11 -9.09 -27.02
CA ASN A 258 -8.40 -10.17 -26.34
C ASN A 258 -7.38 -10.83 -27.26
N GLN A 259 -7.75 -11.14 -28.50
CA GLN A 259 -6.84 -11.71 -29.50
C GLN A 259 -5.69 -10.76 -29.79
N TRP A 260 -5.97 -9.47 -30.00
CA TRP A 260 -4.94 -8.45 -30.17
C TRP A 260 -3.96 -8.42 -28.98
N SER A 261 -4.46 -8.55 -27.75
CA SER A 261 -3.61 -8.60 -26.55
C SER A 261 -2.74 -9.86 -26.48
N VAL A 262 -3.29 -11.01 -26.89
CA VAL A 262 -2.52 -12.27 -26.94
C VAL A 262 -1.43 -12.19 -28.02
N GLU A 263 -1.75 -11.66 -29.19
CA GLU A 263 -0.80 -11.53 -30.31
C GLU A 263 0.34 -10.55 -30.00
N ASN A 264 0.05 -9.42 -29.35
CA ASN A 264 1.05 -8.38 -29.09
C ASN A 264 1.78 -8.54 -27.75
N PHE A 265 1.14 -9.14 -26.74
CA PHE A 265 1.67 -9.20 -25.37
C PHE A 265 1.69 -10.61 -24.77
N GLY A 266 1.30 -11.64 -25.51
CA GLY A 266 1.35 -13.03 -25.06
C GLY A 266 0.43 -13.37 -23.89
N LYS A 267 -0.49 -12.49 -23.48
CA LYS A 267 -1.50 -12.78 -22.44
C LYS A 267 -2.84 -12.14 -22.74
N ASN A 268 -3.90 -12.79 -22.26
CA ASN A 268 -5.25 -12.28 -22.30
C ASN A 268 -5.37 -10.88 -21.69
N LEU A 269 -6.23 -10.05 -22.28
CA LEU A 269 -6.63 -8.76 -21.72
C LEU A 269 -7.66 -8.97 -20.59
N PHE A 270 -8.55 -9.94 -20.80
CA PHE A 270 -9.59 -10.33 -19.86
C PHE A 270 -9.13 -11.54 -19.06
N SER A 271 -9.07 -11.40 -17.74
CA SER A 271 -8.48 -12.43 -16.86
C SER A 271 -9.52 -13.23 -16.07
N GLY A 272 -10.80 -13.11 -16.40
CA GLY A 272 -11.92 -13.64 -15.59
C GLY A 272 -12.46 -12.65 -14.55
N ARG A 273 -11.76 -11.53 -14.33
CA ARG A 273 -12.20 -10.46 -13.42
C ARG A 273 -13.55 -9.88 -13.82
N GLN A 274 -13.82 -9.81 -15.12
CA GLN A 274 -15.08 -9.28 -15.65
C GLN A 274 -16.31 -10.02 -15.10
N ASP A 275 -16.22 -11.34 -14.95
CA ASP A 275 -17.35 -12.20 -14.52
C ASP A 275 -17.57 -12.08 -13.00
N ILE A 276 -16.46 -11.99 -12.25
CA ILE A 276 -16.48 -11.81 -10.80
C ILE A 276 -17.01 -10.42 -10.45
N TRP A 277 -16.56 -9.38 -11.15
CA TRP A 277 -16.89 -8.00 -10.83
C TRP A 277 -18.37 -7.71 -11.02
N GLU A 278 -18.96 -8.23 -12.10
CA GLU A 278 -20.40 -8.09 -12.32
C GLU A 278 -21.19 -8.76 -11.20
N THR A 279 -20.85 -10.01 -10.88
CA THR A 279 -21.55 -10.77 -9.85
C THR A 279 -21.39 -10.12 -8.47
N ALA A 280 -20.18 -9.68 -8.12
CA ALA A 280 -19.89 -8.96 -6.89
C ALA A 280 -20.67 -7.63 -6.82
N PHE A 281 -20.77 -6.90 -7.92
CA PHE A 281 -21.53 -5.66 -7.96
C PHE A 281 -23.02 -5.90 -7.71
N TYR A 282 -23.64 -6.87 -8.39
CA TYR A 282 -25.05 -7.19 -8.16
C TYR A 282 -25.32 -7.74 -6.76
N TYR A 283 -24.44 -8.59 -6.24
CA TYR A 283 -24.56 -9.07 -4.87
C TYR A 283 -24.45 -7.91 -3.87
N GLY A 284 -23.52 -6.97 -4.07
CA GLY A 284 -23.42 -5.76 -3.26
C GLY A 284 -24.68 -4.88 -3.33
N LEU A 285 -25.37 -4.86 -4.46
CA LEU A 285 -26.65 -4.15 -4.61
C LEU A 285 -27.82 -4.76 -3.83
N GLU A 286 -27.69 -5.99 -3.31
CA GLU A 286 -28.67 -6.56 -2.37
C GLU A 286 -28.65 -5.83 -1.02
N ARG A 287 -27.50 -5.27 -0.61
CA ARG A 287 -27.32 -4.45 0.60
C ARG A 287 -26.51 -3.19 0.29
N PRO A 288 -27.04 -2.26 -0.51
CA PRO A 288 -26.23 -1.22 -1.15
C PRO A 288 -25.67 -0.20 -0.16
N LEU A 289 -26.34 0.04 0.97
CA LEU A 289 -25.91 1.04 1.95
C LEU A 289 -24.89 0.49 2.94
N THR A 290 -25.15 -0.71 3.50
CA THR A 290 -24.41 -1.28 4.62
C THR A 290 -23.50 -2.44 4.24
N GLY A 291 -23.61 -2.95 3.01
CA GLY A 291 -22.88 -4.13 2.55
C GLY A 291 -23.26 -5.39 3.30
N HIS A 292 -22.40 -6.40 3.17
CA HIS A 292 -22.61 -7.72 3.74
C HIS A 292 -21.77 -7.92 4.99
N LYS A 293 -20.48 -8.25 4.83
CA LYS A 293 -19.55 -8.48 5.92
C LYS A 293 -18.11 -8.19 5.52
N VAL A 294 -17.29 -7.77 6.49
CA VAL A 294 -15.86 -7.51 6.28
C VAL A 294 -15.14 -8.83 5.96
N GLY A 295 -14.31 -8.85 4.92
CA GLY A 295 -13.58 -10.04 4.51
C GLY A 295 -14.40 -11.05 3.71
N ILE A 296 -15.61 -10.71 3.24
CA ILE A 296 -16.42 -11.60 2.40
C ILE A 296 -15.65 -12.06 1.16
N THR A 297 -15.73 -13.35 0.85
CA THR A 297 -15.03 -13.96 -0.29
C THR A 297 -15.99 -14.41 -1.40
N PRO A 298 -15.54 -14.51 -2.68
CA PRO A 298 -16.39 -14.88 -3.81
C PRO A 298 -17.10 -16.23 -3.70
N ASP A 299 -16.51 -17.21 -3.02
CA ASP A 299 -17.10 -18.53 -2.80
C ASP A 299 -18.38 -18.49 -1.95
N GLU A 300 -18.58 -17.44 -1.16
CA GLU A 300 -19.77 -17.28 -0.33
C GLU A 300 -21.01 -16.89 -1.13
N TYR A 301 -20.85 -16.23 -2.28
CA TYR A 301 -21.97 -15.74 -3.10
C TYR A 301 -21.93 -16.21 -4.56
N ILE A 302 -20.84 -16.85 -5.00
CA ILE A 302 -20.71 -17.46 -6.33
C ILE A 302 -20.48 -18.97 -6.14
N LYS A 303 -21.54 -19.77 -6.36
CA LYS A 303 -21.46 -21.23 -6.25
C LYS A 303 -20.40 -21.80 -7.18
N GLY A 304 -19.43 -22.53 -6.61
CA GLY A 304 -18.35 -23.17 -7.36
C GLY A 304 -17.23 -22.21 -7.80
N ALA A 305 -17.19 -20.98 -7.28
CA ALA A 305 -16.07 -20.09 -7.54
C ALA A 305 -14.77 -20.64 -6.92
N HIS A 306 -13.70 -20.63 -7.71
CA HIS A 306 -12.34 -20.93 -7.26
C HIS A 306 -11.52 -19.68 -6.94
N PHE A 307 -12.16 -18.50 -6.97
CA PHE A 307 -11.52 -17.22 -6.73
C PHE A 307 -11.57 -16.89 -5.25
N VAL A 308 -10.41 -16.56 -4.67
CA VAL A 308 -10.33 -16.22 -3.26
C VAL A 308 -10.81 -14.78 -3.01
N HIS A 309 -10.72 -13.88 -4.00
CA HIS A 309 -11.08 -12.47 -3.85
C HIS A 309 -11.56 -11.80 -5.15
N VAL A 310 -12.17 -10.63 -5.03
CA VAL A 310 -12.72 -9.84 -6.15
C VAL A 310 -11.63 -9.16 -7.01
N HIS A 311 -10.38 -9.10 -6.56
CA HIS A 311 -9.27 -8.41 -7.24
C HIS A 311 -9.54 -6.92 -7.57
N ASN A 312 -10.39 -6.26 -6.79
CA ASN A 312 -10.58 -4.81 -6.85
C ASN A 312 -10.94 -4.31 -5.44
N GLN A 313 -10.07 -3.49 -4.82
CA GLN A 313 -10.25 -3.04 -3.44
C GLN A 313 -11.50 -2.17 -3.26
N TYR A 314 -11.86 -1.37 -4.28
CA TYR A 314 -13.05 -0.50 -4.22
C TYR A 314 -14.33 -1.33 -4.25
N LEU A 315 -14.38 -2.32 -5.13
CA LEU A 315 -15.51 -3.24 -5.23
C LEU A 315 -15.60 -4.14 -4.00
N GLN A 316 -14.46 -4.58 -3.45
CA GLN A 316 -14.40 -5.32 -2.19
C GLN A 316 -15.00 -4.50 -1.04
N ILE A 317 -14.60 -3.24 -0.88
CA ILE A 317 -15.14 -2.39 0.20
C ILE A 317 -16.64 -2.10 0.01
N PHE A 318 -17.10 -1.94 -1.23
CA PHE A 318 -18.53 -1.83 -1.53
C PHE A 318 -19.30 -3.10 -1.14
N LEU A 319 -18.74 -4.28 -1.42
CA LEU A 319 -19.34 -5.56 -1.04
C LEU A 319 -19.41 -5.73 0.49
N GLU A 320 -18.33 -5.36 1.18
CA GLU A 320 -18.19 -5.53 2.63
C GLU A 320 -19.02 -4.54 3.44
N SER A 321 -19.15 -3.30 2.96
CA SER A 321 -19.66 -2.18 3.77
C SER A 321 -20.55 -1.19 3.00
N GLY A 322 -20.94 -1.53 1.76
CA GLY A 322 -21.84 -0.72 0.94
C GLY A 322 -21.26 0.63 0.54
N PHE A 323 -22.12 1.51 0.04
CA PHE A 323 -21.75 2.87 -0.33
C PHE A 323 -21.32 3.71 0.87
N ILE A 324 -21.82 3.42 2.08
CA ILE A 324 -21.40 4.14 3.29
C ILE A 324 -19.92 3.83 3.61
N GLY A 325 -19.54 2.55 3.62
CA GLY A 325 -18.16 2.13 3.82
C GLY A 325 -17.24 2.65 2.70
N LEU A 326 -17.66 2.53 1.44
CA LEU A 326 -16.89 3.05 0.31
C LEU A 326 -16.68 4.56 0.39
N ALA A 327 -17.70 5.34 0.77
CA ALA A 327 -17.58 6.77 0.97
C ALA A 327 -16.58 7.10 2.10
N CYS A 328 -16.65 6.38 3.23
CA CYS A 328 -15.71 6.55 4.34
C CYS A 328 -14.27 6.20 3.93
N PHE A 329 -14.09 5.15 3.13
CA PHE A 329 -12.79 4.79 2.56
C PHE A 329 -12.25 5.89 1.63
N ILE A 330 -13.07 6.44 0.73
CA ILE A 330 -12.67 7.55 -0.15
C ILE A 330 -12.31 8.79 0.68
N LEU A 331 -13.06 9.09 1.74
CA LEU A 331 -12.75 10.18 2.67
C LEU A 331 -11.42 9.93 3.41
N PHE A 332 -11.13 8.69 3.79
CA PHE A 332 -9.85 8.30 4.36
C PHE A 332 -8.69 8.53 3.39
N LEU A 333 -8.82 8.08 2.14
CA LEU A 333 -7.83 8.33 1.09
C LEU A 333 -7.65 9.83 0.84
N PHE A 334 -8.74 10.61 0.86
CA PHE A 334 -8.70 12.05 0.72
C PHE A 334 -8.00 12.73 1.91
N GLY A 335 -8.24 12.26 3.14
CA GLY A 335 -7.56 12.72 4.34
C GLY A 335 -6.04 12.53 4.25
N ILE A 336 -5.59 11.35 3.81
CA ILE A 336 -4.18 11.07 3.50
C ILE A 336 -3.67 12.06 2.45
N TRP A 337 -4.38 12.22 1.34
CA TRP A 337 -3.98 13.11 0.27
C TRP A 337 -3.79 14.56 0.77
N LYS A 338 -4.76 15.10 1.52
CA LYS A 338 -4.68 16.45 2.09
C LYS A 338 -3.48 16.65 3.01
N VAL A 339 -3.05 15.60 3.71
CA VAL A 339 -1.82 15.63 4.51
C VAL A 339 -0.59 15.60 3.61
N LEU A 340 -0.49 14.67 2.65
CA LEU A 340 0.68 14.53 1.77
C LEU A 340 0.92 15.74 0.87
N GLN A 341 -0.12 16.55 0.60
CA GLN A 341 0.02 17.82 -0.11
C GLN A 341 0.79 18.88 0.69
N LYS A 342 0.93 18.70 2.01
CA LYS A 342 1.74 19.57 2.86
C LYS A 342 3.19 19.14 2.71
N ASN A 343 4.10 20.09 2.50
CA ASN A 343 5.54 19.85 2.52
C ASN A 343 6.06 18.89 1.43
N LEU A 344 5.51 18.96 0.22
CA LEU A 344 6.01 18.24 -0.96
C LEU A 344 7.47 18.54 -1.34
N ASP A 345 8.09 19.55 -0.70
CA ASP A 345 9.53 19.85 -0.84
C ASP A 345 10.40 18.81 -0.10
N VAL A 346 9.85 18.08 0.87
CA VAL A 346 10.54 17.00 1.57
C VAL A 346 10.51 15.74 0.70
N LYS A 347 11.69 15.18 0.39
CA LYS A 347 11.85 14.03 -0.53
C LYS A 347 10.95 12.84 -0.19
N ILE A 348 10.88 12.45 1.09
CA ILE A 348 10.08 11.30 1.51
C ILE A 348 8.58 11.55 1.31
N VAL A 349 8.08 12.75 1.65
CA VAL A 349 6.68 13.15 1.44
C VAL A 349 6.33 13.13 -0.04
N ARG A 350 7.21 13.69 -0.87
CA ARG A 350 7.05 13.72 -2.33
C ARG A 350 6.93 12.32 -2.92
N TRP A 351 7.87 11.43 -2.61
CA TRP A 351 7.86 10.06 -3.11
C TRP A 351 6.63 9.29 -2.59
N SER A 352 6.28 9.45 -1.31
CA SER A 352 5.09 8.83 -0.73
C SER A 352 3.81 9.31 -1.42
N ALA A 353 3.70 10.59 -1.77
CA ALA A 353 2.55 11.13 -2.50
C ALA A 353 2.44 10.54 -3.92
N CYS A 354 3.55 10.38 -4.63
CA CYS A 354 3.56 9.79 -5.97
C CYS A 354 3.24 8.29 -5.93
N PHE A 355 3.85 7.55 -5.00
CA PHE A 355 3.55 6.14 -4.77
C PHE A 355 2.11 5.92 -4.31
N PHE A 356 1.56 6.80 -3.48
CA PHE A 356 0.17 6.72 -3.07
C PHE A 356 -0.77 6.73 -4.27
N LEU A 357 -0.60 7.67 -5.22
CA LEU A 357 -1.40 7.69 -6.46
C LEU A 357 -1.24 6.40 -7.29
N GLY A 358 -0.02 5.88 -7.42
CA GLY A 358 0.24 4.61 -8.10
C GLY A 358 -0.43 3.41 -7.40
N ILE A 359 -0.39 3.37 -6.07
CA ILE A 359 -1.06 2.34 -5.26
C ILE A 359 -2.57 2.39 -5.47
N LEU A 360 -3.19 3.58 -5.52
CA LEU A 360 -4.62 3.72 -5.80
C LEU A 360 -5.02 3.14 -7.16
N ILE A 361 -4.19 3.31 -8.19
CA ILE A 361 -4.42 2.69 -9.51
C ILE A 361 -4.27 1.16 -9.41
N TYR A 362 -3.23 0.69 -8.73
CA TYR A 362 -2.98 -0.75 -8.52
C TYR A 362 -4.16 -1.45 -7.82
N GLN A 363 -4.83 -0.77 -6.89
CA GLN A 363 -5.99 -1.30 -6.17
C GLN A 363 -7.23 -1.59 -7.06
N ASN A 364 -7.25 -1.20 -8.34
CA ASN A 364 -8.30 -1.65 -9.27
C ASN A 364 -8.16 -3.11 -9.69
N LEU A 365 -6.92 -3.63 -9.65
CA LEU A 365 -6.57 -4.92 -10.24
C LEU A 365 -6.16 -5.95 -9.20
N GLU A 366 -5.87 -5.50 -7.98
CA GLU A 366 -5.51 -6.32 -6.84
C GLU A 366 -6.10 -5.74 -5.56
N ILE A 367 -6.27 -6.60 -4.56
CA ILE A 367 -6.67 -6.22 -3.20
C ILE A 367 -5.43 -6.40 -2.35
N SER A 368 -4.85 -5.30 -1.85
CA SER A 368 -3.70 -5.41 -0.97
C SER A 368 -3.72 -4.47 0.22
N LEU A 369 -4.59 -3.47 0.29
CA LEU A 369 -4.56 -2.51 1.41
C LEU A 369 -5.03 -3.12 2.73
N PHE A 370 -6.05 -3.99 2.71
CA PHE A 370 -6.59 -4.57 3.94
C PHE A 370 -6.63 -6.10 3.92
N PHE A 371 -6.90 -6.72 2.77
CA PHE A 371 -7.12 -8.16 2.67
C PHE A 371 -6.25 -8.80 1.57
N ASN A 372 -6.31 -10.13 1.46
CA ASN A 372 -5.62 -10.99 0.48
C ASN A 372 -4.09 -11.06 0.63
N ILE A 373 -3.39 -9.94 0.41
CA ILE A 373 -1.92 -9.87 0.41
C ILE A 373 -1.44 -8.89 1.49
N GLN A 374 -1.80 -9.19 2.74
CA GLN A 374 -1.54 -8.33 3.90
C GLN A 374 -0.07 -7.86 4.02
N PRO A 375 0.97 -8.70 3.80
CA PRO A 375 2.35 -8.23 3.88
C PRO A 375 2.65 -7.06 2.93
N ILE A 376 2.10 -7.11 1.71
CA ILE A 376 2.23 -6.02 0.73
C ILE A 376 1.42 -4.80 1.17
N GLY A 377 0.25 -5.01 1.77
CA GLY A 377 -0.52 -3.94 2.40
C GLY A 377 0.26 -3.16 3.44
N LEU A 378 0.97 -3.87 4.32
CA LEU A 378 1.80 -3.25 5.36
C LEU A 378 2.98 -2.46 4.75
N PHE A 379 3.55 -2.92 3.63
CA PHE A 379 4.51 -2.11 2.85
C PHE A 379 3.89 -0.86 2.25
N HIS A 380 2.73 -0.97 1.59
CA HIS A 380 2.01 0.18 1.04
C HIS A 380 1.70 1.20 2.14
N TRP A 381 1.22 0.73 3.29
CA TRP A 381 0.91 1.57 4.43
C TRP A 381 2.16 2.18 5.05
N LEU A 382 3.27 1.46 5.17
CA LEU A 382 4.54 2.04 5.61
C LEU A 382 4.98 3.18 4.68
N ILE A 383 4.91 2.98 3.36
CA ILE A 383 5.27 4.00 2.36
C ILE A 383 4.42 5.26 2.53
N VAL A 384 3.10 5.12 2.71
CA VAL A 384 2.18 6.24 2.91
C VAL A 384 2.44 6.93 4.25
N SER A 385 2.55 6.16 5.33
CA SER A 385 2.78 6.66 6.69
C SER A 385 4.13 7.34 6.86
N LEU A 386 5.17 6.94 6.12
CA LEU A 386 6.45 7.64 6.06
C LEU A 386 6.30 9.07 5.52
N GLY A 387 5.43 9.26 4.54
CA GLY A 387 5.08 10.59 4.03
C GLY A 387 4.33 11.41 5.08
N ILE A 388 3.35 10.83 5.76
CA ILE A 388 2.59 11.50 6.84
C ILE A 388 3.51 11.90 7.99
N SER A 389 4.41 11.00 8.42
CA SER A 389 5.43 11.27 9.44
C SER A 389 6.38 12.39 9.00
N GLY A 390 6.80 12.40 7.73
CA GLY A 390 7.61 13.48 7.15
C GLY A 390 6.93 14.85 7.27
N VAL A 391 5.61 14.93 7.09
CA VAL A 391 4.83 16.16 7.29
C VAL A 391 4.81 16.58 8.76
N LEU A 392 4.53 15.63 9.67
CA LEU A 392 4.44 15.86 11.11
C LEU A 392 5.73 16.46 11.69
N PHE A 393 6.87 15.81 11.41
CA PHE A 393 8.13 16.19 12.03
C PHE A 393 8.82 17.38 11.33
N SER A 394 8.61 17.59 10.03
CA SER A 394 9.13 18.79 9.35
C SER A 394 8.43 20.10 9.76
N ALA A 395 7.17 20.03 10.21
CA ALA A 395 6.46 21.18 10.79
C ALA A 395 7.03 21.54 12.17
N SER A 396 7.40 20.53 12.97
CA SER A 396 7.96 20.73 14.31
C SER A 396 9.32 21.42 14.30
N GLU A 397 10.16 21.13 13.29
CA GLU A 397 11.49 21.72 13.15
C GLU A 397 11.42 23.21 12.77
N ARG A 398 10.49 23.59 11.89
CA ARG A 398 10.26 25.01 11.54
C ARG A 398 9.83 25.85 12.74
N LYS A 399 8.90 25.36 13.56
CA LYS A 399 8.45 26.07 14.79
C LYS A 399 9.59 26.26 15.81
N ARG A 400 10.54 25.33 15.90
CA ARG A 400 11.72 25.44 16.79
C ARG A 400 12.77 26.43 16.30
N HIS A 401 12.90 26.64 15.00
CA HIS A 401 13.81 27.66 14.46
C HIS A 401 13.25 29.06 14.56
N SER A 402 11.94 29.25 14.37
CA SER A 402 11.31 30.57 14.57
C SER A 402 11.36 31.05 16.02
N SER A 403 11.31 30.15 17.01
CA SER A 403 11.33 30.51 18.43
C SER A 403 12.72 30.78 19.02
N LYS A 404 13.80 30.57 18.25
CA LYS A 404 15.18 30.87 18.66
C LYS A 404 15.70 32.21 18.13
N ASN A 405 14.93 32.86 17.27
CA ASN A 405 15.27 34.13 16.64
C ASN A 405 14.52 35.32 17.27
N PHE A 406 13.85 35.08 18.41
CA PHE A 406 13.33 36.06 19.35
C PHE A 406 14.00 35.78 20.69
#